data_AF-A0A5N8YVK1-F1
#
_entry.id   AF-A0A5N8YVK1-F1
#
_cell.length_a   1.000
_cell.length_b   1.000
_cell.length_c   1.000
_cell.angle_alpha   90.00
_cell.angle_beta   90.00
_cell.angle_gamma   90.00
#
_symmetry.space_group_name_H-M   'P 1'
#
loop_
_entity.id
_entity.type
_entity.pdbx_description
1 polymer ?
#
loop_
_entity_poly.entity_id
_entity_poly.type
_entity_poly.pdbx_seq_one_letter_code
_entity_poly.pdbx_strand_id
1 'polypeptide(L)'
;MGTSLDYVERGAVNIMQADVTKLSGIGEWLDVAGLASAYNIPLIPLTNVQQKIHVQLAAATPQVPMVEYCYGSLANIWKEALTVEDGFYSLPEEPR
;
A
#
# COMPACT_ATOMS: atom_id res chain seq x y z
N MET A 1 -19.30 0.53 -11.70
CA MET A 1 -18.47 -0.11 -10.66
C MET A 1 -18.69 0.66 -9.36
N GLY A 2 -18.68 -0.01 -8.21
CA GLY A 2 -18.75 0.65 -6.90
C GLY A 2 -17.41 1.26 -6.51
N THR A 3 -17.45 2.34 -5.74
CA THR A 3 -16.28 3.05 -5.17
C THR A 3 -15.83 2.37 -3.88
N SER A 4 -14.63 2.71 -3.39
CA SER A 4 -14.15 2.25 -2.07
C SER A 4 -15.13 2.58 -0.94
N LEU A 5 -15.79 3.75 -1.01
CA LEU A 5 -16.81 4.16 -0.03
C LEU A 5 -18.02 3.23 -0.06
N ASP A 6 -18.51 2.86 -1.25
CA ASP A 6 -19.67 1.97 -1.38
C ASP A 6 -19.44 0.62 -0.67
N TYR A 7 -18.23 0.07 -0.72
CA TYR A 7 -17.89 -1.19 -0.05
C TYR A 7 -17.79 -1.03 1.47
N VAL A 8 -17.21 0.08 1.93
CA VAL A 8 -17.07 0.40 3.36
C VAL A 8 -18.44 0.62 4.00
N GLU A 9 -19.32 1.40 3.37
CA GLU A 9 -20.68 1.68 3.87
C GLU A 9 -21.56 0.43 3.95
N ARG A 10 -21.29 -0.56 3.09
CA ARG A 10 -21.96 -1.88 3.11
C ARG A 10 -21.40 -2.83 4.17
N GLY A 11 -20.35 -2.43 4.90
CA GLY A 11 -19.63 -3.30 5.83
C GLY A 11 -18.94 -4.48 5.13
N ALA A 12 -18.60 -4.34 3.84
CA ALA A 12 -18.03 -5.41 3.03
C ALA A 12 -16.50 -5.48 3.11
N VAL A 13 -15.86 -4.66 3.95
CA VAL A 13 -14.41 -4.52 4.03
C VAL A 13 -13.95 -4.57 5.49
N ASN A 14 -13.07 -5.52 5.80
CA ASN A 14 -12.38 -5.59 7.10
C ASN A 14 -10.91 -5.12 7.02
N ILE A 15 -10.32 -5.13 5.82
CA ILE A 15 -8.96 -4.66 5.54
C ILE A 15 -9.00 -3.93 4.20
N MET A 16 -8.58 -2.67 4.18
CA MET A 16 -8.49 -1.88 2.95
C MET A 16 -7.21 -2.21 2.21
N GLN A 17 -7.30 -2.45 0.90
CA GLN A 17 -6.15 -2.87 0.08
C GLN A 17 -5.91 -1.92 -1.10
N ALA A 18 -5.63 -0.66 -0.80
CA ALA A 18 -5.39 0.37 -1.80
C ALA A 18 -4.08 0.11 -2.57
N ASP A 19 -4.16 0.13 -3.90
CA ASP A 19 -3.03 -0.03 -4.83
C ASP A 19 -2.95 1.20 -5.74
N VAL A 20 -1.81 1.91 -5.73
CA VAL A 20 -1.62 3.15 -6.49
C VAL A 20 -1.74 2.98 -8.01
N THR A 21 -1.64 1.75 -8.53
CA THR A 21 -1.80 1.44 -9.96
C THR A 21 -3.20 0.97 -10.34
N LYS A 22 -4.04 0.63 -9.36
CA LYS A 22 -5.46 0.37 -9.57
C LYS A 22 -6.29 1.62 -9.33
N LEU A 23 -5.84 2.45 -8.41
CA LEU A 23 -6.29 3.82 -8.21
C LEU A 23 -5.60 4.77 -9.19
N SER A 24 -6.00 6.04 -9.15
CA SER A 24 -5.45 7.13 -9.95
C SER A 24 -4.13 7.68 -9.39
N GLY A 25 -3.26 6.80 -8.87
CA GLY A 25 -1.99 7.16 -8.27
C GLY A 25 -2.05 7.50 -6.77
N ILE A 26 -1.04 8.25 -6.32
CA ILE A 26 -0.81 8.55 -4.89
C ILE A 26 -1.94 9.41 -4.31
N GLY A 27 -2.48 10.36 -5.07
CA GLY A 27 -3.54 11.26 -4.59
C GLY A 27 -4.78 10.49 -4.14
N GLU A 28 -5.35 9.67 -5.04
CA GLU A 28 -6.50 8.85 -4.70
C GLU A 28 -6.17 7.78 -3.64
N TRP A 29 -4.93 7.28 -3.61
CA TRP A 29 -4.48 6.38 -2.54
C TRP A 29 -4.57 7.04 -1.16
N LEU A 30 -4.16 8.32 -1.03
CA LEU A 30 -4.26 9.07 0.22
C LEU A 30 -5.72 9.33 0.61
N ASP A 31 -6.61 9.56 -0.36
CA ASP A 31 -8.06 9.69 -0.10
C ASP A 31 -8.62 8.38 0.47
N VAL A 32 -8.24 7.24 -0.10
CA VAL A 32 -8.65 5.91 0.39
C VAL A 32 -8.03 5.60 1.75
N ALA A 33 -6.79 6.03 2.02
CA ALA A 33 -6.19 5.94 3.34
C ALA A 33 -6.94 6.78 4.38
N GLY A 34 -7.30 8.03 4.05
CA GLY A 34 -8.14 8.87 4.90
C GLY A 34 -9.50 8.23 5.20
N LEU A 35 -10.13 7.62 4.18
CA LEU A 35 -11.37 6.87 4.35
C LEU A 35 -11.19 5.68 5.30
N ALA A 36 -10.15 4.87 5.11
CA ALA A 36 -9.85 3.73 5.98
C ALA A 36 -9.65 4.19 7.44
N SER A 37 -8.98 5.35 7.64
CA SER A 37 -8.79 5.94 8.96
C SER A 37 -10.12 6.34 9.60
N ALA A 38 -11.00 6.99 8.84
CA ALA A 38 -12.28 7.47 9.34
C ALA A 38 -13.19 6.33 9.83
N TYR A 39 -13.08 5.15 9.20
CA TYR A 39 -13.84 3.96 9.56
C TYR A 39 -13.09 3.00 10.49
N ASN A 40 -11.89 3.36 10.96
CA ASN A 40 -11.01 2.50 11.77
C ASN A 40 -10.72 1.14 11.12
N ILE A 41 -10.59 1.12 9.79
CA ILE A 41 -10.26 -0.08 9.03
C ILE A 41 -8.74 -0.06 8.76
N PRO A 42 -7.98 -1.12 9.09
CA PRO A 42 -6.58 -1.18 8.75
C PRO A 42 -6.40 -1.16 7.22
N LEU A 43 -5.39 -0.43 6.76
CA LEU A 43 -5.01 -0.41 5.34
C LEU A 43 -3.74 -1.22 5.18
N ILE A 44 -3.79 -2.28 4.36
CA ILE A 44 -2.62 -3.08 3.95
C ILE A 44 -2.58 -3.04 2.43
N PRO A 45 -1.65 -2.29 1.81
CA PRO A 45 -1.67 -2.06 0.38
C PRO A 45 -1.42 -3.36 -0.39
N LEU A 46 -2.28 -3.64 -1.38
CA LEU A 46 -2.05 -4.69 -2.36
C LEU A 46 -0.82 -4.34 -3.17
N THR A 47 0.18 -5.20 -3.23
CA THR A 47 1.49 -4.84 -3.77
C THR A 47 1.98 -5.87 -4.77
N ASN A 48 2.19 -5.49 -6.04
CA ASN A 48 2.95 -6.31 -6.99
C ASN A 48 4.34 -5.71 -7.28
N VAL A 49 4.45 -4.80 -8.24
CA VAL A 49 5.67 -4.07 -8.59
C VAL A 49 5.79 -2.80 -7.75
N GLN A 50 4.71 -2.30 -7.16
CA GLN A 50 4.63 -1.02 -6.43
C GLN A 50 5.29 -1.05 -5.04
N GLN A 51 6.15 -2.03 -4.74
CA GLN A 51 6.73 -2.22 -3.40
C GLN A 51 7.41 -0.95 -2.88
N LYS A 52 8.24 -0.31 -3.73
CA LYS A 52 8.95 0.92 -3.34
C LYS A 52 8.01 2.03 -2.89
N ILE A 53 6.96 2.29 -3.66
CA ILE A 53 6.03 3.37 -3.36
C ILE A 53 5.11 2.98 -2.18
N HIS A 54 4.65 1.74 -2.08
CA HIS A 54 3.82 1.30 -0.97
C HIS A 54 4.56 1.26 0.36
N VAL A 55 5.87 0.93 0.38
CA VAL A 55 6.71 1.00 1.60
C VAL A 55 6.85 2.46 2.07
N GLN A 56 7.10 3.39 1.15
CA GLN A 56 7.17 4.82 1.51
C GLN A 56 5.82 5.35 2.03
N LEU A 57 4.71 5.01 1.35
CA LEU A 57 3.37 5.42 1.77
C LEU A 57 2.98 4.81 3.12
N ALA A 58 3.33 3.54 3.36
CA ALA A 58 3.14 2.89 4.65
C ALA A 58 3.92 3.60 5.76
N ALA A 59 5.21 3.90 5.53
CA ALA A 59 6.03 4.62 6.50
C ALA A 59 5.49 6.03 6.80
N ALA A 60 4.84 6.68 5.83
CA ALA A 60 4.21 7.98 5.99
C ALA A 60 2.78 7.93 6.59
N THR A 61 2.16 6.74 6.70
CA THR A 61 0.75 6.58 7.07
C THR A 61 0.61 5.67 8.29
N PRO A 62 0.42 6.21 9.52
CA PRO A 62 0.49 5.44 10.77
C PRO A 62 -0.47 4.25 10.91
N GLN A 63 -1.58 4.27 10.17
CA GLN A 63 -2.59 3.20 10.22
C GLN A 63 -2.25 1.98 9.35
N VAL A 64 -1.11 1.99 8.66
CA VAL A 64 -0.65 0.91 7.78
C VAL A 64 0.27 -0.01 8.57
N PRO A 65 -0.20 -1.17 9.05
CA PRO A 65 0.58 -2.01 9.94
C PRO A 65 1.64 -2.84 9.22
N MET A 66 1.48 -3.06 7.91
CA MET A 66 2.39 -3.87 7.09
C MET A 66 2.21 -3.60 5.60
N VAL A 67 3.19 -4.02 4.81
CA VAL A 67 3.17 -4.03 3.35
C VAL A 67 3.41 -5.45 2.88
N GLU A 68 2.70 -5.86 1.84
CA GLU A 68 2.84 -7.19 1.24
C GLU A 68 4.23 -7.37 0.59
N TYR A 69 4.92 -8.45 0.98
CA TYR A 69 6.17 -8.89 0.35
C TYR A 69 5.89 -9.87 -0.79
N CYS A 70 5.93 -9.33 -2.00
CA CYS A 70 5.61 -10.06 -3.21
C CYS A 70 6.86 -10.54 -3.97
N TYR A 71 6.87 -11.84 -4.29
CA TYR A 71 7.71 -12.56 -5.24
C TYR A 71 9.15 -12.04 -5.45
N GLY A 72 10.14 -12.76 -4.92
CA GLY A 72 11.56 -12.53 -5.25
C GLY A 72 11.88 -12.60 -6.76
N SER A 73 11.01 -13.23 -7.56
CA SER A 73 11.15 -13.27 -9.03
C SER A 73 10.98 -11.91 -9.71
N LEU A 74 10.42 -10.90 -9.02
CA LEU A 74 10.29 -9.54 -9.54
C LEU A 74 11.49 -8.65 -9.19
N ALA A 75 12.43 -9.12 -8.36
CA ALA A 75 13.54 -8.29 -7.90
C ALA A 75 14.40 -7.75 -9.05
N ASN A 76 14.55 -8.51 -10.13
CA ASN A 76 15.37 -8.14 -11.28
C ASN A 76 14.77 -7.07 -12.21
N ILE A 77 13.51 -6.67 -12.01
CA ILE A 77 12.91 -5.56 -12.77
C ILE A 77 13.31 -4.20 -12.18
N TRP A 78 13.79 -4.19 -10.94
CA TRP A 78 14.26 -2.99 -10.23
C TRP A 78 15.77 -2.85 -10.39
N LYS A 79 16.24 -1.62 -10.62
CA LYS A 79 17.68 -1.31 -10.53
C LYS A 79 18.22 -1.59 -9.13
N GLU A 80 17.44 -1.20 -8.13
CA GLU A 80 17.69 -1.44 -6.71
C GLU A 80 16.43 -2.08 -6.14
N ALA A 81 16.44 -3.38 -5.88
CA ALA A 81 15.28 -4.05 -5.30
C ALA A 81 15.20 -3.75 -3.79
N LEU A 82 13.99 -3.66 -3.26
CA LEU A 82 13.81 -3.63 -1.82
C LEU A 82 14.16 -4.98 -1.20
N THR A 83 14.85 -4.94 -0.06
CA THR A 83 15.11 -6.10 0.79
C THR A 83 14.19 -6.06 2.01
N VAL A 84 13.85 -7.25 2.50
CA VAL A 84 13.17 -7.42 3.78
C VAL A 84 14.15 -8.14 4.70
N GLU A 85 14.51 -7.51 5.81
CA GLU A 85 15.45 -8.02 6.79
C GLU A 85 14.73 -8.13 8.14
N ASP A 86 14.78 -9.30 8.77
CA ASP A 86 14.07 -9.61 10.02
C ASP A 86 12.56 -9.25 10.02
N GLY A 87 11.93 -9.32 8.84
CA GLY A 87 10.51 -8.99 8.67
C GLY A 87 10.20 -7.50 8.45
N PHE A 88 11.22 -6.65 8.31
CA PHE A 88 11.07 -5.21 8.09
C PHE A 88 11.60 -4.80 6.72
N TYR A 89 10.90 -3.84 6.11
CA TYR A 89 11.40 -3.15 4.92
C TYR A 89 12.31 -1.99 5.32
N SER A 90 13.41 -1.84 4.60
CA SER A 90 14.19 -0.59 4.58
C SER A 90 13.55 0.42 3.64
N LEU A 91 13.56 1.70 4.01
CA LEU A 91 13.11 2.77 3.12
C LEU A 91 14.14 2.96 2.00
N PRO A 92 13.72 3.19 0.73
CA PRO A 92 14.64 3.56 -0.34
C PRO A 92 15.40 4.85 -0.01
N GLU A 93 16.71 4.87 -0.24
CA GLU A 93 17.57 6.05 0.01
C GLU A 93 17.68 6.97 -1.22
N GLU A 94 17.44 6.44 -2.41
CA GLU A 94 17.50 7.20 -3.66
C GLU A 94 16.30 8.17 -3.81
N PRO A 95 16.54 9.42 -4.28
CA PRO A 95 15.47 10.31 -4.66
C PRO A 95 14.86 9.85 -5.99
N ARG A 96 13.67 9.23 -5.89
CA ARG A 96 12.66 8.94 -6.94
C ARG A 96 13.14 8.49 -8.32
#